data_AF-A0A2P5DZA4-F1
#
_entry.id   AF-A0A2P5DZA4-F1
#
_cell.length_a   1.000
_cell.length_b   1.000
_cell.length_c   1.000
_cell.angle_alpha   90.00
_cell.angle_beta   90.00
_cell.angle_gamma   90.00
#
_symmetry.space_group_name_H-M   'P 1'
#
loop_
_entity.id
_entity.type
_entity.pdbx_description
1 polymer ?
#
loop_
_entity_poly.entity_id
_entity_poly.type
_entity_poly.pdbx_seq_one_letter_code
_entity_poly.pdbx_strand_id
1 'polypeptide(L)'
;MRNVLLLALASCLVIKTCCLTAQASGFRLPLFAHFLAVDNAQVNGTKWAVLVAGSNGWENYRHQVRNRTLEGTKFNGSSHVMQYGDQSLTVEFLSVYLGNNAPNGTSSPSFTTSASNIVPQRDAGLVHLQHKIRKISDVSSQEYLQAQKKLHDRISHREHVDYSINHIGNLLFGFKNGSKILKNVRSAGQPLVDDWDCLKTFVKTYEKYCGSLSTYGLKYTREVANICNAGVTVDQMAAASIKTCS
;
A
#
# COMPACT_ATOMS: atom_id res chain seq x y z
N MET A 1 -38.08 -48.77 27.41
CA MET A 1 -38.23 -47.38 26.89
C MET A 1 -37.12 -46.44 27.41
N ARG A 2 -35.83 -46.82 27.31
CA ARG A 2 -34.69 -45.94 27.62
C ARG A 2 -33.69 -45.79 26.44
N ASN A 3 -33.84 -46.59 25.38
CA ASN A 3 -32.94 -46.57 24.22
C ASN A 3 -33.44 -45.75 23.02
N VAL A 4 -34.72 -45.32 23.00
CA VAL A 4 -35.23 -44.46 21.91
C VAL A 4 -34.93 -42.98 22.18
N LEU A 5 -34.80 -42.57 23.45
CA LEU A 5 -34.50 -41.19 23.84
C LEU A 5 -33.02 -40.80 23.58
N LEU A 6 -32.10 -41.76 23.61
CA LEU A 6 -30.68 -41.54 23.34
C LEU A 6 -30.39 -41.29 21.85
N LEU A 7 -31.17 -41.87 20.94
CA LEU A 7 -31.02 -41.63 19.50
C LEU A 7 -31.55 -40.26 19.07
N ALA A 8 -32.61 -39.76 19.71
CA ALA A 8 -33.17 -38.43 19.42
C ALA A 8 -32.29 -37.27 19.91
N LEU A 9 -31.54 -37.45 21.00
CA LEU A 9 -30.57 -36.46 21.48
C LEU A 9 -29.26 -36.46 20.67
N ALA A 10 -28.86 -37.61 20.13
CA ALA A 10 -27.69 -37.70 19.23
C ALA A 10 -27.94 -37.03 17.87
N SER A 11 -29.16 -37.07 17.33
CA SER A 11 -29.51 -36.36 16.08
C SER A 11 -29.56 -34.84 16.22
N CYS A 12 -29.83 -34.32 17.42
CA CYS A 12 -29.81 -32.87 17.67
C CYS A 12 -28.39 -32.30 17.85
N LEU A 13 -27.41 -33.11 18.26
CA LEU A 13 -26.04 -32.63 18.43
C LEU A 13 -25.29 -32.49 17.09
N VAL A 14 -25.58 -33.37 16.11
CA VAL A 14 -24.93 -33.34 14.78
C VAL A 14 -25.46 -32.19 13.92
N ILE A 15 -26.73 -31.81 14.06
CA ILE A 15 -27.30 -30.67 13.30
C ILE A 15 -26.76 -29.32 13.84
N LYS A 16 -26.41 -29.23 15.13
CA LYS A 16 -25.81 -28.01 15.70
C LYS A 16 -24.32 -27.84 15.35
N THR A 17 -23.61 -28.92 15.02
CA THR A 17 -22.19 -28.85 14.58
C THR A 17 -22.04 -28.63 13.07
N CYS A 18 -23.05 -28.96 12.26
CA CYS A 18 -23.00 -28.73 10.80
C CYS A 18 -23.36 -27.28 10.40
N CYS A 19 -23.99 -26.51 11.30
CA CYS A 19 -24.46 -25.15 11.01
C CYS A 19 -23.48 -24.02 11.40
N LEU A 20 -22.27 -24.33 11.90
CA LEU A 20 -21.21 -23.32 12.12
C LEU A 20 -20.16 -23.22 11.01
N THR A 21 -20.34 -23.95 9.91
CA THR A 21 -19.50 -23.80 8.71
C THR A 21 -20.36 -23.48 7.50
N ALA A 22 -21.06 -22.35 7.55
CA ALA A 22 -21.55 -21.70 6.36
C ALA A 22 -20.77 -20.40 6.16
N GLN A 23 -20.20 -20.29 4.96
CA GLN A 23 -19.94 -19.03 4.25
C GLN A 23 -18.59 -18.34 4.50
N ALA A 24 -17.60 -18.74 3.69
CA ALA A 24 -16.90 -17.82 2.77
C ALA A 24 -15.71 -18.51 2.10
N SER A 25 -15.94 -19.39 1.11
CA SER A 25 -14.92 -19.68 0.10
C SER A 25 -14.88 -18.57 -0.95
N GLY A 26 -14.62 -17.34 -0.48
CA GLY A 26 -14.02 -16.30 -1.28
C GLY A 26 -12.54 -16.30 -0.93
N PHE A 27 -11.74 -17.04 -1.69
CA PHE A 27 -10.28 -17.03 -1.59
C PHE A 27 -9.76 -15.60 -1.81
N ARG A 28 -9.73 -14.78 -0.75
CA ARG A 28 -8.82 -13.65 -0.65
C ARG A 28 -7.49 -14.25 -0.23
N LEU A 29 -6.66 -14.55 -1.22
CA LEU A 29 -5.23 -14.68 -0.98
C LEU A 29 -4.78 -13.43 -0.23
N PRO A 30 -4.25 -13.54 0.99
CA PRO A 30 -3.60 -12.42 1.64
C PRO A 30 -2.29 -12.23 0.87
N LEU A 31 -2.31 -11.35 -0.14
CA LEU A 31 -1.13 -10.98 -0.91
C LEU A 31 0.02 -10.49 0.00
N PHE A 32 -0.27 -10.18 1.26
CA PHE A 32 0.69 -9.77 2.29
C PHE A 32 1.10 -10.85 3.31
N ALA A 33 0.40 -11.98 3.44
CA ALA A 33 0.90 -13.05 4.33
C ALA A 33 2.23 -13.61 3.79
N HIS A 34 2.40 -13.64 2.46
CA HIS A 34 3.68 -13.98 1.83
C HIS A 34 4.77 -12.90 1.99
N PHE A 35 4.39 -11.64 2.24
CA PHE A 35 5.35 -10.55 2.45
C PHE A 35 5.78 -10.44 3.93
N LEU A 36 4.94 -10.91 4.86
CA LEU A 36 5.21 -10.91 6.31
C LEU A 36 5.66 -12.27 6.88
N ALA A 37 5.43 -13.35 6.14
CA ALA A 37 6.10 -14.64 6.31
C ALA A 37 7.39 -14.67 5.48
N VAL A 38 8.27 -13.70 5.73
CA VAL A 38 9.70 -13.98 5.58
C VAL A 38 10.04 -14.72 6.86
N ASP A 39 9.79 -16.03 6.85
CA ASP A 39 10.47 -16.93 7.75
C ASP A 39 11.96 -16.63 7.65
N ASN A 40 12.63 -16.67 8.80
CA ASN A 40 14.08 -16.64 8.94
C ASN A 40 14.70 -17.94 8.37
N ALA A 41 14.15 -18.45 7.27
CA ALA A 41 14.80 -19.40 6.43
C ALA A 41 15.86 -18.63 5.64
N GLN A 42 17.11 -19.03 5.82
CA GLN A 42 18.21 -18.64 4.97
C GLN A 42 17.94 -19.14 3.55
N VAL A 43 17.07 -18.44 2.82
CA VAL A 43 16.86 -18.65 1.40
C VAL A 43 18.04 -18.00 0.71
N ASN A 44 19.02 -18.82 0.33
CA ASN A 44 20.10 -18.48 -0.59
C ASN A 44 19.53 -18.20 -2.00
N GLY A 45 18.62 -17.23 -2.10
CA GLY A 45 18.05 -16.74 -3.35
C GLY A 45 18.67 -15.39 -3.67
N THR A 46 19.36 -15.30 -4.81
CA THR A 46 19.90 -14.04 -5.30
C THR A 46 18.76 -13.03 -5.49
N LYS A 47 18.77 -11.96 -4.70
CA LYS A 47 17.80 -10.87 -4.81
C LYS A 47 18.22 -9.96 -5.96
N TRP A 48 17.39 -9.86 -6.98
CA TRP A 48 17.60 -8.95 -8.11
C TRP A 48 16.75 -7.71 -7.93
N ALA A 49 17.37 -6.53 -7.99
CA ALA A 49 16.69 -5.25 -8.14
C ALA A 49 16.93 -4.76 -9.57
N VAL A 50 15.86 -4.42 -10.29
CA VAL A 50 15.98 -3.84 -11.64
C VAL A 50 16.07 -2.32 -11.47
N LEU A 51 17.27 -1.77 -11.70
CA LEU A 51 17.53 -0.34 -11.78
C LEU A 51 17.56 0.05 -13.26
N VAL A 52 16.62 0.90 -13.68
CA VAL A 52 16.67 1.51 -15.01
C VAL A 52 17.46 2.81 -14.90
N ALA A 53 18.74 2.76 -15.29
CA ALA A 53 19.57 3.95 -15.46
C ALA A 53 19.28 4.60 -16.82
N GLY A 54 19.30 5.94 -16.86
CA GLY A 54 19.20 6.69 -18.12
C GLY A 54 20.47 6.49 -18.96
N SER A 55 20.35 6.59 -20.28
CA SER A 55 21.48 6.46 -21.22
C SER A 55 21.69 7.71 -22.07
N ASN A 56 22.91 7.88 -22.59
CA ASN A 56 23.30 8.91 -23.55
C ASN A 56 22.77 8.72 -25.00
N GLY A 57 22.11 7.60 -25.33
CA GLY A 57 21.71 7.32 -26.72
C GLY A 57 20.45 8.06 -27.19
N TRP A 58 19.44 8.14 -26.32
CA TRP A 58 18.17 8.84 -26.59
C TRP A 58 18.21 10.16 -25.85
N GLU A 59 17.86 11.29 -26.48
CA GLU A 59 17.75 12.60 -25.81
C GLU A 59 16.97 12.47 -24.48
N ASN A 60 17.75 12.33 -23.42
CA ASN A 60 17.42 12.28 -22.02
C ASN A 60 16.00 11.81 -21.65
N TYR A 61 15.74 10.49 -21.73
CA TYR A 61 14.51 9.86 -21.18
C TYR A 61 14.21 10.31 -19.73
N ARG A 62 15.26 10.50 -18.91
CA ARG A 62 15.11 11.08 -17.58
C ARG A 62 14.57 12.51 -17.60
N HIS A 63 15.08 13.38 -18.48
CA HIS A 63 14.55 14.74 -18.60
C HIS A 63 13.13 14.73 -19.15
N GLN A 64 12.78 13.77 -20.02
CA GLN A 64 11.40 13.60 -20.49
C GLN A 64 10.46 13.20 -19.36
N VAL A 65 10.80 12.17 -18.58
CA VAL A 65 9.99 11.74 -17.43
C VAL A 65 9.94 12.86 -16.40
N ARG A 66 11.07 13.49 -16.10
CA ARG A 66 11.15 14.63 -15.18
C ARG A 66 10.27 15.78 -15.65
N ASN A 67 10.27 16.14 -16.93
CA ASN A 67 9.41 17.20 -17.45
C ASN A 67 7.93 16.81 -17.32
N ARG A 68 7.54 15.58 -17.69
CA ARG A 68 6.15 15.10 -17.50
C ARG A 68 5.72 15.08 -16.03
N THR A 69 6.63 14.74 -15.11
CA THR A 69 6.33 14.66 -13.69
C THR A 69 6.49 16.00 -12.95
N LEU A 70 7.22 16.98 -13.50
CA LEU A 70 7.37 18.32 -12.93
C LEU A 70 6.38 19.34 -13.50
N GLU A 71 5.98 19.21 -14.77
CA GLU A 71 4.95 20.05 -15.44
C GLU A 71 3.52 19.72 -14.99
N GLY A 72 3.35 18.98 -13.90
CA GLY A 72 2.08 18.90 -13.17
C GLY A 72 1.73 20.26 -12.59
N THR A 73 1.10 21.11 -13.39
CA THR A 73 0.54 22.42 -13.08
C THR A 73 -0.08 22.48 -11.68
N LYS A 74 0.50 23.16 -10.70
CA LYS A 74 -0.11 23.54 -9.38
C LYS A 74 -0.93 22.47 -8.62
N PHE A 75 -0.94 21.21 -9.04
CA PHE A 75 -1.84 20.16 -8.59
C PHE A 75 -1.03 18.96 -8.09
N ASN A 76 -1.55 18.39 -7.02
CA ASN A 76 -0.97 17.44 -6.07
C ASN A 76 -0.66 16.04 -6.67
N GLY A 77 0.07 15.96 -7.78
CA GLY A 77 0.35 14.72 -8.51
C GLY A 77 1.72 14.67 -9.21
N SER A 78 2.53 15.72 -9.10
CA SER A 78 3.91 15.73 -9.59
C SER A 78 4.83 14.86 -8.74
N SER A 79 5.92 14.38 -9.32
CA SER A 79 6.92 13.57 -8.62
C SER A 79 8.35 13.95 -9.01
N HIS A 80 9.29 13.68 -8.10
CA HIS A 80 10.70 13.95 -8.30
C HIS A 80 11.40 12.68 -8.78
N VAL A 81 12.00 12.75 -9.97
CA VAL A 81 12.80 11.65 -10.52
C VAL A 81 14.17 11.63 -9.83
N MET A 82 14.37 10.64 -8.97
CA MET A 82 15.60 10.44 -8.20
C MET A 82 16.53 9.42 -8.87
N GLN A 83 17.83 9.51 -8.58
CA GLN A 83 18.86 8.55 -9.01
C GLN A 83 19.64 8.09 -7.79
N TYR A 84 20.03 6.82 -7.77
CA TYR A 84 20.76 6.18 -6.68
C TYR A 84 21.78 5.18 -7.26
N GLY A 85 22.78 4.81 -6.46
CA GLY A 85 23.81 3.85 -6.86
C GLY A 85 24.96 4.49 -7.63
N ASP A 86 25.66 3.68 -8.43
CA ASP A 86 26.80 4.14 -9.23
C ASP A 86 26.31 4.96 -10.43
N GLN A 87 26.61 6.27 -10.39
CA GLN A 87 26.23 7.19 -11.44
C GLN A 87 27.07 7.03 -12.71
N SER A 88 28.21 6.32 -12.65
CA SER A 88 29.03 6.04 -13.83
C SER A 88 28.27 5.21 -14.87
N LEU A 89 27.30 4.40 -14.45
CA LEU A 89 26.46 3.60 -15.35
C LEU A 89 25.51 4.45 -16.22
N THR A 90 25.29 5.72 -15.86
CA THR A 90 24.37 6.60 -16.61
C THR A 90 24.88 7.01 -17.99
N VAL A 91 26.17 6.79 -18.28
CA VAL A 91 26.72 7.08 -19.62
C VAL A 91 26.62 5.88 -20.58
N GLU A 92 26.28 4.69 -20.08
CA GLU A 92 26.12 3.49 -20.89
C GLU A 92 24.87 3.57 -21.79
N PHE A 93 24.86 2.81 -22.89
CA PHE A 93 23.72 2.75 -23.80
C PHE A 93 22.57 1.91 -23.21
N LEU A 94 21.31 2.38 -23.36
CA LEU A 94 20.12 1.65 -22.90
C LEU A 94 20.03 0.23 -23.49
N SER A 95 20.57 0.01 -24.68
CA SER A 95 20.60 -1.29 -25.34
C SER A 95 21.41 -2.34 -24.58
N VAL A 96 22.36 -1.93 -23.73
CA VAL A 96 23.10 -2.84 -22.83
C VAL A 96 22.15 -3.49 -21.83
N TYR A 97 21.09 -2.78 -21.42
CA TYR A 97 20.13 -3.20 -20.40
C TYR A 97 18.83 -3.75 -20.98
N LEU A 98 18.35 -3.16 -22.08
CA LEU A 98 17.05 -3.46 -22.69
C LEU A 98 17.15 -4.32 -23.95
N GLY A 99 18.37 -4.59 -24.42
CA GLY A 99 18.60 -5.18 -25.73
C GLY A 99 18.38 -4.19 -26.87
N ASN A 100 18.74 -4.59 -28.09
CA ASN A 100 18.49 -3.80 -29.30
C ASN A 100 17.40 -4.48 -30.13
N ASN A 101 16.25 -3.83 -30.27
CA ASN A 101 15.10 -4.35 -31.03
C ASN A 101 14.98 -3.70 -32.42
N ALA A 102 16.09 -3.42 -33.10
CA ALA A 102 16.04 -2.77 -34.41
C ALA A 102 16.03 -3.77 -35.57
N PRO A 103 14.97 -3.78 -36.40
CA PRO A 103 15.11 -3.66 -37.83
C PRO A 103 14.96 -2.17 -38.19
N ASN A 104 16.08 -1.54 -38.57
CA ASN A 104 16.19 -0.19 -39.18
C ASN A 104 15.00 0.77 -39.02
N GLY A 105 15.10 1.72 -38.09
CA GLY A 105 14.22 2.87 -38.04
C GLY A 105 14.77 3.96 -37.12
N THR A 106 15.37 4.99 -37.70
CA THR A 106 15.63 6.28 -37.03
C THR A 106 14.31 7.00 -36.80
N SER A 107 13.53 6.59 -35.81
CA SER A 107 12.35 7.33 -35.37
C SER A 107 12.79 8.40 -34.39
N SER A 108 12.97 9.62 -34.89
CA SER A 108 13.07 10.82 -34.05
C SER A 108 11.74 10.99 -33.32
N PRO A 109 11.68 10.88 -31.99
CA PRO A 109 10.41 10.93 -31.28
C PRO A 109 9.95 12.40 -31.20
N SER A 110 8.94 12.76 -31.99
CA SER A 110 8.22 14.02 -31.82
C SER A 110 7.26 13.89 -30.65
N PHE A 111 7.45 14.71 -29.61
CA PHE A 111 6.70 14.61 -28.36
C PHE A 111 5.63 15.71 -28.27
N THR A 112 4.37 15.34 -28.42
CA THR A 112 3.23 16.16 -28.01
C THR A 112 2.87 15.82 -26.57
N THR A 113 3.01 16.81 -25.66
CA THR A 113 2.53 16.71 -24.28
C THR A 113 1.01 16.86 -24.25
N SER A 114 0.29 15.77 -24.52
CA SER A 114 -1.14 15.73 -24.16
C SER A 114 -1.23 15.66 -22.65
N ALA A 115 -1.71 16.73 -22.02
CA ALA A 115 -1.98 16.76 -20.58
C ALA A 115 -2.98 15.65 -20.22
N SER A 116 -2.47 14.51 -19.78
CA SER A 116 -3.31 13.46 -19.22
C SER A 116 -3.87 13.97 -17.90
N ASN A 117 -5.12 13.63 -17.59
CA ASN A 117 -5.66 13.85 -16.25
C ASN A 117 -4.75 13.12 -15.24
N ILE A 118 -3.93 13.88 -14.50
CA ILE A 118 -2.96 13.33 -13.55
C ILE A 118 -3.73 12.90 -12.30
N VAL A 119 -3.68 11.61 -11.98
CA VAL A 119 -4.33 11.05 -10.79
C VAL A 119 -3.27 10.41 -9.91
N PRO A 120 -3.17 10.78 -8.62
CA PRO A 120 -2.30 10.08 -7.69
C PRO A 120 -2.60 8.58 -7.70
N GLN A 121 -1.56 7.74 -7.75
CA GLN A 121 -1.73 6.29 -7.86
C GLN A 121 -2.62 5.72 -6.74
N ARG A 122 -2.52 6.27 -5.52
CA ARG A 122 -3.39 5.88 -4.41
C ARG A 122 -4.86 6.19 -4.68
N ASP A 123 -5.18 7.24 -5.42
CA ASP A 123 -6.56 7.69 -5.65
C ASP A 123 -7.18 7.12 -6.94
N ALA A 124 -6.38 6.52 -7.81
CA ALA A 124 -6.84 5.90 -9.05
C ALA A 124 -8.02 4.93 -8.83
N GLY A 125 -7.97 4.13 -7.76
CA GLY A 125 -9.03 3.20 -7.41
C GLY A 125 -10.35 3.86 -6.95
N LEU A 126 -10.30 5.07 -6.39
CA LEU A 126 -11.51 5.83 -6.04
C LEU A 126 -12.07 6.56 -7.25
N VAL A 127 -11.20 7.20 -8.05
CA VAL A 127 -11.58 7.88 -9.29
C VAL A 127 -12.23 6.90 -10.26
N HIS A 128 -11.71 5.68 -10.37
CA HIS A 128 -12.34 4.62 -11.16
C HIS A 128 -13.78 4.33 -10.71
N LEU A 129 -14.02 4.19 -9.40
CA LEU A 129 -15.36 3.91 -8.87
C LEU A 129 -16.31 5.08 -9.09
N GLN A 130 -15.85 6.32 -8.89
CA GLN A 130 -16.63 7.52 -9.15
C GLN A 130 -17.02 7.60 -10.64
N HIS A 131 -16.09 7.33 -11.55
CA HIS A 131 -16.35 7.30 -12.97
C HIS A 131 -17.35 6.19 -13.35
N LYS A 132 -17.21 5.01 -12.74
CA LYS A 132 -18.14 3.90 -12.92
C LYS A 132 -19.57 4.30 -12.49
N ILE A 133 -19.72 4.90 -11.31
CA ILE A 133 -21.02 5.36 -10.80
C ILE A 133 -21.66 6.39 -11.74
N ARG A 134 -20.89 7.38 -12.21
CA ARG A 134 -21.38 8.41 -13.14
C ARG A 134 -21.86 7.85 -14.49
N LYS A 135 -21.31 6.71 -14.92
CA LYS A 135 -21.68 6.06 -16.18
C LYS A 135 -22.94 5.20 -16.08
N ILE A 136 -23.34 4.80 -14.88
CA ILE A 136 -24.52 3.96 -14.69
C ILE A 136 -25.76 4.87 -14.73
N SER A 137 -26.63 4.66 -15.72
CA SER A 137 -27.84 5.47 -15.91
C SER A 137 -28.95 5.09 -14.93
N ASP A 138 -29.08 3.80 -14.58
CA ASP A 138 -30.08 3.31 -13.64
C ASP A 138 -29.52 3.28 -12.21
N VAL A 139 -29.88 4.31 -11.44
CA VAL A 139 -29.50 4.50 -10.03
C VAL A 139 -30.10 3.42 -9.12
N SER A 140 -31.19 2.75 -9.54
CA SER A 140 -31.81 1.68 -8.76
C SER A 140 -31.19 0.31 -9.02
N SER A 141 -30.35 0.20 -10.05
CA SER A 141 -29.70 -1.06 -10.41
C SER A 141 -28.82 -1.59 -9.28
N GLN A 142 -28.77 -2.92 -9.16
CA GLN A 142 -27.87 -3.58 -8.20
C GLN A 142 -26.41 -3.17 -8.43
N GLU A 143 -26.01 -2.93 -9.69
CA GLU A 143 -24.65 -2.49 -10.02
C GLU A 143 -24.34 -1.11 -9.44
N TYR A 144 -25.26 -0.15 -9.56
CA TYR A 144 -25.11 1.18 -8.97
C TYR A 144 -24.96 1.09 -7.45
N LEU A 145 -25.87 0.38 -6.79
CA LEU A 145 -25.87 0.21 -5.34
C LEU A 145 -24.58 -0.46 -4.85
N GLN A 146 -24.10 -1.49 -5.55
CA GLN A 146 -22.83 -2.14 -5.22
C GLN A 146 -21.62 -1.22 -5.44
N ALA A 147 -21.59 -0.44 -6.52
CA ALA A 147 -20.50 0.49 -6.80
C ALA A 147 -20.47 1.62 -5.74
N GLN A 148 -21.65 2.14 -5.36
CA GLN A 148 -21.79 3.15 -4.32
C GLN A 148 -21.35 2.61 -2.95
N LYS A 149 -21.83 1.43 -2.56
CA LYS A 149 -21.39 0.76 -1.33
C LYS A 149 -19.88 0.56 -1.31
N LYS A 150 -19.30 0.03 -2.39
CA LYS A 150 -17.85 -0.19 -2.50
C LYS A 150 -17.04 1.11 -2.42
N LEU A 151 -17.57 2.21 -2.95
CA LEU A 151 -16.94 3.52 -2.81
C LEU A 151 -16.98 3.99 -1.36
N HIS A 152 -18.15 3.89 -0.72
CA HIS A 152 -18.34 4.26 0.69
C HIS A 152 -17.41 3.45 1.61
N ASP A 153 -17.42 2.12 1.49
CA ASP A 153 -16.56 1.23 2.28
C ASP A 153 -15.08 1.59 2.16
N ARG A 154 -14.63 1.98 0.94
CA ARG A 154 -13.25 2.41 0.71
C ARG A 154 -12.94 3.76 1.35
N ILE A 155 -13.87 4.71 1.30
CA ILE A 155 -13.68 6.03 1.94
C ILE A 155 -13.63 5.85 3.46
N SER A 156 -14.59 5.15 4.04
CA SER A 156 -14.63 4.90 5.49
C SER A 156 -13.40 4.13 5.98
N HIS A 157 -12.92 3.15 5.22
CA HIS A 157 -11.67 2.46 5.57
C HIS A 157 -10.46 3.41 5.56
N ARG A 158 -10.39 4.37 4.62
CA ARG A 158 -9.32 5.37 4.58
C ARG A 158 -9.39 6.32 5.77
N GLU A 159 -10.60 6.80 6.08
CA GLU A 159 -10.85 7.67 7.24
C GLU A 159 -10.45 6.97 8.55
N HIS A 160 -10.81 5.69 8.70
CA HIS A 160 -10.40 4.87 9.84
C HIS A 160 -8.87 4.81 9.97
N VAL A 161 -8.16 4.46 8.91
CA VAL A 161 -6.69 4.36 8.95
C VAL A 161 -6.04 5.72 9.22
N ASP A 162 -6.55 6.79 8.61
CA ASP A 162 -6.04 8.16 8.84
C ASP A 162 -6.24 8.58 10.29
N TYR A 163 -7.42 8.32 10.84
CA TYR A 163 -7.73 8.58 12.24
C TYR A 163 -6.83 7.76 13.17
N SER A 164 -6.74 6.45 12.97
CA SER A 164 -6.02 5.54 13.86
C SER A 164 -4.55 5.90 13.98
N ILE A 165 -3.86 6.14 12.87
CA ILE A 165 -2.43 6.49 12.91
C ILE A 165 -2.19 7.84 13.62
N ASN A 166 -3.01 8.85 13.32
CA ASN A 166 -2.89 10.15 13.99
C ASN A 166 -3.22 10.05 15.48
N HIS A 167 -4.24 9.29 15.86
CA HIS A 167 -4.64 9.11 17.25
C HIS A 167 -3.57 8.34 18.05
N ILE A 168 -2.99 7.27 17.48
CA ILE A 168 -1.85 6.56 18.08
C ILE A 168 -0.69 7.52 18.35
N GLY A 169 -0.28 8.32 17.36
CA GLY A 169 0.80 9.29 17.57
C GLY A 169 0.47 10.35 18.63
N ASN A 170 -0.79 10.77 18.74
CA ASN A 170 -1.24 11.68 19.80
C ASN A 170 -1.23 11.01 21.18
N LEU A 171 -1.58 9.72 21.29
CA LEU A 171 -1.50 8.97 22.54
C LEU A 171 -0.04 8.78 22.99
N LEU A 172 0.88 8.55 22.05
CA LEU A 172 2.29 8.30 22.34
C LEU A 172 3.07 9.58 22.67
N PHE A 173 2.78 10.68 21.98
CA PHE A 173 3.61 11.89 22.05
C PHE A 173 2.84 13.17 22.43
N GLY A 174 1.52 13.09 22.61
CA GLY A 174 0.64 14.23 22.81
C GLY A 174 0.34 14.99 21.51
N PHE A 175 -0.70 15.84 21.52
CA PHE A 175 -1.18 16.55 20.32
C PHE A 175 -0.14 17.45 19.64
N LYS A 176 0.70 18.13 20.44
CA LYS A 176 1.72 19.07 19.90
C LYS A 176 2.87 18.33 19.21
N ASN A 177 3.43 17.32 19.87
CA ASN A 177 4.59 16.61 19.35
C ASN A 177 4.22 15.44 18.43
N GLY A 178 3.03 14.85 18.57
CA GLY A 178 2.55 13.74 17.74
C GLY A 178 2.60 14.08 16.26
N SER A 179 1.95 15.18 15.84
CA SER A 179 1.98 15.64 14.45
C SER A 179 3.42 15.92 13.96
N LYS A 180 4.26 16.53 14.80
CA LYS A 180 5.66 16.86 14.46
C LYS A 180 6.51 15.61 14.23
N ILE A 181 6.42 14.62 15.13
CA ILE A 181 7.18 13.37 15.05
C ILE A 181 6.68 12.52 13.89
N LEU A 182 5.36 12.29 13.79
CA LEU A 182 4.77 11.48 12.73
C LEU A 182 5.14 12.01 11.34
N LYS A 183 5.07 13.34 11.15
CA LYS A 183 5.33 13.96 9.85
C LYS A 183 6.80 14.27 9.59
N ASN A 184 7.71 13.92 10.48
CA ASN A 184 9.14 14.14 10.27
C ASN A 184 9.65 13.42 9.00
N VAL A 185 10.53 14.09 8.26
CA VAL A 185 11.24 13.53 7.11
C VAL A 185 12.72 13.60 7.43
N ARG A 186 13.41 12.46 7.41
CA ARG A 186 14.85 12.41 7.69
C ARG A 186 15.63 13.11 6.58
N SER A 187 16.82 13.58 6.93
CA SER A 187 17.74 14.21 5.99
C SER A 187 18.08 13.26 4.84
N ALA A 188 18.32 13.82 3.66
CA ALA A 188 18.68 13.05 2.47
C ALA A 188 19.89 12.16 2.75
N GLY A 189 19.85 10.92 2.26
CA GLY A 189 20.91 9.91 2.47
C GLY A 189 20.75 9.07 3.73
N GLN A 190 19.88 9.44 4.68
CA GLN A 190 19.58 8.58 5.83
C GLN A 190 18.56 7.49 5.47
N PRO A 191 18.67 6.29 6.10
CA PRO A 191 17.64 5.26 5.96
C PRO A 191 16.33 5.71 6.61
N LEU A 192 15.19 5.15 6.16
CA LEU A 192 13.87 5.50 6.69
C LEU A 192 13.76 5.27 8.22
N VAL A 193 14.29 4.14 8.67
CA VAL A 193 14.28 3.67 10.06
C VAL A 193 15.66 3.15 10.42
N ASP A 194 16.05 3.30 11.68
CA ASP A 194 17.31 2.76 12.20
C ASP A 194 17.19 1.25 12.52
N ASP A 195 16.04 0.83 13.05
CA ASP A 195 15.70 -0.57 13.34
C ASP A 195 14.54 -1.07 12.46
N TRP A 196 14.88 -1.92 11.48
CA TRP A 196 13.91 -2.51 10.56
C TRP A 196 13.00 -3.54 11.21
N ASP A 197 13.44 -4.22 12.27
CA ASP A 197 12.65 -5.22 12.96
C ASP A 197 11.63 -4.56 13.90
N CYS A 198 11.99 -3.44 14.52
CA CYS A 198 11.06 -2.55 15.20
C CYS A 198 9.96 -2.04 14.25
N LEU A 199 10.31 -1.55 13.05
CA LEU A 199 9.31 -1.15 12.04
C LEU A 199 8.36 -2.30 11.68
N LYS A 200 8.89 -3.48 11.35
CA LYS A 200 8.06 -4.66 11.02
C LYS A 200 7.16 -5.05 12.18
N THR A 201 7.69 -5.05 13.41
CA THR A 201 6.95 -5.39 14.61
C THR A 201 5.82 -4.40 14.85
N PHE A 202 6.06 -3.10 14.67
CA PHE A 202 5.04 -2.07 14.86
C PHE A 202 3.95 -2.13 13.80
N VAL A 203 4.30 -2.42 12.55
CA VAL A 203 3.31 -2.69 11.50
C VAL A 203 2.45 -3.89 11.89
N LYS A 204 3.06 -5.02 12.31
CA LYS A 204 2.32 -6.21 12.78
C LYS A 204 1.44 -5.91 14.01
N THR A 205 1.94 -5.12 14.96
CA THR A 205 1.18 -4.69 16.14
C THR A 205 -0.02 -3.84 15.74
N TYR A 206 0.15 -2.86 14.84
CA TYR A 206 -0.96 -2.09 14.31
C TYR A 206 -1.98 -3.00 13.62
N GLU A 207 -1.54 -3.88 12.71
CA GLU A 207 -2.46 -4.74 11.95
C GLU A 207 -3.25 -5.70 12.84
N LYS A 208 -2.63 -6.17 13.94
CA LYS A 208 -3.27 -7.01 14.94
C LYS A 208 -4.44 -6.33 15.64
N TYR A 209 -4.32 -5.03 15.96
CA TYR A 209 -5.32 -4.32 16.78
C TYR A 209 -6.24 -3.40 15.97
N CYS A 210 -5.78 -2.86 14.84
CA CYS A 210 -6.49 -1.87 14.03
C CYS A 210 -6.96 -2.42 12.67
N GLY A 211 -6.60 -3.66 12.34
CA GLY A 211 -6.87 -4.29 11.05
C GLY A 211 -5.76 -4.07 10.02
N SER A 212 -5.77 -4.87 8.96
CA SER A 212 -4.72 -4.89 7.94
C SER A 212 -4.51 -3.53 7.28
N LEU A 213 -3.25 -3.14 7.05
CA LEU A 213 -2.91 -1.97 6.26
C LEU A 213 -3.13 -2.29 4.77
N SER A 214 -4.20 -1.75 4.20
CA SER A 214 -4.40 -1.80 2.74
C SER A 214 -3.31 -1.03 1.99
N THR A 215 -3.33 -1.09 0.65
CA THR A 215 -2.44 -0.27 -0.21
C THR A 215 -2.46 1.22 0.15
N TYR A 216 -3.59 1.72 0.67
CA TYR A 216 -3.68 3.07 1.18
C TYR A 216 -2.89 3.26 2.48
N GLY A 217 -3.05 2.35 3.44
CA GLY A 217 -2.41 2.40 4.74
C GLY A 217 -0.88 2.35 4.69
N LEU A 218 -0.30 1.74 3.64
CA LEU A 218 1.15 1.75 3.41
C LEU A 218 1.75 3.16 3.27
N LYS A 219 0.94 4.20 3.04
CA LYS A 219 1.44 5.58 3.10
C LYS A 219 1.98 5.96 4.49
N TYR A 220 1.52 5.28 5.54
CA TYR A 220 1.85 5.53 6.94
C TYR A 220 3.09 4.78 7.44
N THR A 221 3.78 4.02 6.60
CA THR A 221 5.00 3.30 7.02
C THR A 221 6.08 4.24 7.53
N ARG A 222 6.15 5.47 7.03
CA ARG A 222 7.09 6.49 7.52
C ARG A 222 6.72 6.99 8.90
N GLU A 223 5.44 7.23 9.15
CA GLU A 223 4.91 7.61 10.46
C GLU A 223 5.24 6.53 11.49
N VAL A 224 5.02 5.25 11.14
CA VAL A 224 5.40 4.11 12.00
C VAL A 224 6.92 4.03 12.21
N ALA A 225 7.72 4.27 11.17
CA ALA A 225 9.17 4.36 11.29
C ALA A 225 9.61 5.50 12.23
N ASN A 226 8.95 6.65 12.18
CA ASN A 226 9.23 7.77 13.07
C ASN A 226 8.87 7.43 14.53
N ILE A 227 7.80 6.66 14.78
CA ILE A 227 7.49 6.14 16.11
C ILE A 227 8.62 5.23 16.61
N CYS A 228 9.14 4.35 15.75
CA CYS A 228 10.27 3.48 16.06
C CYS A 228 11.55 4.26 16.38
N ASN A 229 11.92 5.21 15.50
CA ASN A 229 13.11 6.06 15.69
C ASN A 229 13.01 6.96 16.95
N ALA A 230 11.81 7.20 17.47
CA ALA A 230 11.58 7.93 18.71
C ALA A 230 11.77 7.07 19.98
N GLY A 231 12.13 5.79 19.84
CA GLY A 231 12.41 4.90 20.97
C GLY A 231 11.16 4.37 21.70
N VAL A 232 10.00 4.40 21.04
CA VAL A 232 8.78 3.80 21.59
C VAL A 232 8.96 2.29 21.73
N THR A 233 8.39 1.70 22.78
CA THR A 233 8.43 0.24 22.98
C THR A 233 7.26 -0.47 22.31
N VAL A 234 7.39 -1.78 22.09
CA VAL A 234 6.30 -2.60 21.52
C VAL A 234 5.04 -2.53 22.41
N ASP A 235 5.21 -2.54 23.74
CA ASP A 235 4.09 -2.46 24.68
C ASP A 235 3.37 -1.12 24.61
N GLN A 236 4.11 -0.01 24.48
CA GLN A 236 3.52 1.32 24.29
C GLN A 236 2.74 1.40 22.98
N MET A 237 3.32 0.91 21.89
CA MET A 237 2.66 0.85 20.58
C MET A 237 1.40 -0.01 20.64
N ALA A 238 1.45 -1.17 21.31
CA ALA A 238 0.31 -2.06 21.49
C ALA A 238 -0.79 -1.40 22.33
N ALA A 239 -0.45 -0.80 23.47
CA ALA A 239 -1.41 -0.12 24.34
C ALA A 239 -2.10 1.06 23.62
N ALA A 240 -1.34 1.86 22.87
CA ALA A 240 -1.89 2.95 22.06
C ALA A 240 -2.81 2.41 20.96
N SER A 241 -2.40 1.33 20.28
CA SER A 241 -3.18 0.71 19.20
C SER A 241 -4.50 0.11 19.72
N ILE A 242 -4.46 -0.61 20.85
CA ILE A 242 -5.65 -1.14 21.53
C ILE A 242 -6.60 0.01 21.86
N LYS A 243 -6.12 1.05 22.56
CA LYS A 243 -6.95 2.19 22.97
C LYS A 243 -7.58 2.95 21.78
N THR A 244 -6.93 2.92 20.62
CA THR A 244 -7.39 3.62 19.42
C THR A 244 -8.44 2.82 18.63
N CYS A 245 -8.32 1.49 18.62
CA CYS A 245 -9.00 0.62 17.68
C CYS A 245 -9.93 -0.41 18.33
N SER A 246 -9.98 -0.44 19.67
CA SER A 246 -10.96 -1.20 20.46
C SER A 246 -12.35 -0.59 20.44
#